data_AF-A0AAJ1Q5U0-F1
#
_entry.id   AF-A0AAJ1Q5U0-F1
#
_cell.length_a   1.000
_cell.length_b   1.000
_cell.length_c   1.000
_cell.angle_alpha   90.00
_cell.angle_beta   90.00
_cell.angle_gamma   90.00
#
_symmetry.space_group_name_H-M   'P 1'
#
loop_
_entity.id
_entity.type
_entity.pdbx_description
1 polymer ?
#
loop_
_entity_poly.entity_id
_entity_poly.type
_entity_poly.pdbx_seq_one_letter_code
_entity_poly.pdbx_strand_id
1 'polypeptide(L)'
;MAVADDTPVTLISAGVGQTPMLAMLDTLAKAGHTAQVNWFHAAENGDVHAFADEVKELGQSLPRFTAHTWYRQPNEADRAKGQFDS
;
A
#
# COMPACT_ATOMS: atom_id res chain seq x y z
N MET A 1 -9.50 15.17 -5.36
CA MET A 1 -8.48 15.66 -6.30
C MET A 1 -8.62 14.81 -7.54
N ALA A 2 -9.02 15.39 -8.67
CA ALA A 2 -9.07 14.64 -9.92
C ALA A 2 -7.64 14.52 -10.45
N VAL A 3 -7.07 13.32 -10.36
CA VAL A 3 -5.81 12.97 -11.02
C VAL A 3 -6.20 12.41 -12.38
N ALA A 4 -5.54 12.85 -13.45
CA ALA A 4 -5.81 12.31 -14.78
C ALA A 4 -5.40 10.83 -14.83
N ASP A 5 -6.18 10.00 -15.53
CA ASP A 5 -6.05 8.53 -15.54
C ASP A 5 -4.69 8.02 -16.04
N ASP A 6 -3.92 8.87 -16.72
CA ASP A 6 -2.59 8.63 -17.27
C ASP A 6 -1.44 9.10 -16.35
N THR A 7 -1.75 9.76 -15.23
CA THR A 7 -0.76 10.29 -14.30
C THR A 7 -0.34 9.21 -13.29
N PRO A 8 0.96 8.83 -13.23
CA PRO A 8 1.44 7.91 -12.21
C PRO A 8 1.28 8.50 -10.80
N VAL A 9 0.88 7.66 -9.83
CA VAL A 9 0.68 8.06 -8.43
C VAL A 9 1.57 7.21 -7.53
N THR A 10 2.24 7.85 -6.58
CA THR A 10 3.00 7.15 -5.53
C THR A 10 2.50 7.61 -4.16
N LEU A 11 1.96 6.67 -3.39
CA LEU A 11 1.44 6.87 -2.05
C LEU A 11 2.50 6.39 -1.05
N ILE A 12 3.02 7.30 -0.22
CA ILE A 12 4.07 7.01 0.75
C ILE A 12 3.54 7.29 2.15
N SER A 13 3.69 6.33 3.06
CA SER A 13 3.22 6.48 4.45
C SER A 13 4.06 5.70 5.44
N ALA A 14 3.91 6.03 6.73
CA ALA A 14 4.44 5.24 7.83
C ALA A 14 3.41 5.18 8.96
N GLY A 15 3.23 3.99 9.56
CA GLY A 15 2.26 3.71 10.62
C GLY A 15 0.86 4.22 10.27
N VAL A 16 0.18 4.85 11.23
CA VAL A 16 -1.21 5.35 11.04
C VAL A 16 -1.35 6.38 9.90
N GLY A 17 -0.25 6.98 9.43
CA GLY A 17 -0.23 7.88 8.28
C GLY A 17 -0.71 7.25 6.96
N GLN A 18 -0.90 5.93 6.92
CA GLN A 18 -1.51 5.25 5.77
C GLN A 18 -3.01 5.53 5.61
N THR A 19 -3.71 6.01 6.63
CA THR A 19 -5.16 6.23 6.61
C THR A 19 -5.65 7.14 5.47
N PRO A 20 -5.07 8.34 5.20
CA PRO A 20 -5.43 9.12 4.02
C PRO A 20 -4.99 8.43 2.71
N MET A 21 -3.88 7.66 2.73
CA MET A 21 -3.41 6.94 1.53
C MET A 21 -4.37 5.82 1.14
N LEU A 22 -4.96 5.14 2.11
CA LEU A 22 -5.96 4.09 1.86
C LEU A 22 -7.20 4.66 1.17
N ALA A 23 -7.70 5.81 1.63
CA ALA A 23 -8.81 6.51 0.97
C ALA A 23 -8.46 6.93 -0.47
N MET A 24 -7.22 7.37 -0.71
CA MET A 24 -6.74 7.68 -2.06
C MET A 24 -6.62 6.43 -2.94
N LEU A 25 -6.08 5.34 -2.42
CA LEU A 25 -5.96 4.06 -3.13
C LEU A 25 -7.33 3.51 -3.52
N ASP A 26 -8.30 3.52 -2.58
CA ASP A 26 -9.68 3.11 -2.83
C ASP A 26 -10.33 3.96 -3.93
N THR A 27 -10.09 5.28 -3.93
CA THR A 27 -10.57 6.19 -4.98
C THR A 27 -9.97 5.83 -6.35
N LEU A 28 -8.67 5.57 -6.42
CA LEU A 28 -7.99 5.19 -7.67
C LEU A 28 -8.48 3.82 -8.19
N ALA A 29 -8.66 2.85 -7.29
CA ALA A 29 -9.19 1.53 -7.60
C ALA A 29 -10.61 1.62 -8.19
N LYS A 30 -11.51 2.34 -7.52
CA LYS A 30 -12.89 2.54 -7.99
C LYS A 30 -12.99 3.32 -9.30
N ALA A 31 -12.06 4.24 -9.54
CA ALA A 31 -11.98 4.98 -10.80
C ALA A 31 -11.39 4.16 -11.96
N GLY A 32 -10.83 2.97 -11.70
CA GLY A 32 -10.14 2.17 -12.71
C GLY A 32 -8.87 2.85 -13.23
N HIS A 33 -8.14 3.54 -12.34
CA HIS A 33 -6.95 4.32 -12.71
C HIS A 33 -5.98 3.49 -13.52
N THR A 34 -5.65 3.95 -14.73
CA THR A 34 -4.88 3.11 -15.64
C THR A 34 -3.39 3.21 -15.37
N ALA A 35 -2.83 4.39 -15.11
CA ALA A 35 -1.40 4.60 -14.89
C ALA A 35 -0.86 3.88 -13.64
N GLN A 36 0.47 3.85 -13.51
CA GLN A 36 1.14 3.18 -12.38
C GLN A 36 0.69 3.77 -11.05
N VAL A 37 0.31 2.90 -10.11
CA VAL A 37 0.07 3.23 -8.71
C VAL A 37 1.09 2.50 -7.85
N ASN A 38 1.85 3.24 -7.05
CA ASN A 38 2.81 2.69 -6.10
C ASN A 38 2.30 2.89 -4.67
N TRP A 39 2.37 1.84 -3.85
CA TRP A 39 2.11 1.88 -2.42
C TRP A 39 3.41 1.59 -1.66
N PHE A 40 3.93 2.59 -0.96
CA PHE A 40 5.12 2.46 -0.13
C PHE A 40 4.77 2.73 1.32
N HIS A 41 4.94 1.71 2.17
CA HIS A 41 4.53 1.80 3.57
C HIS A 41 5.61 1.31 4.52
N ALA A 42 5.80 2.01 5.63
CA ALA A 42 6.67 1.56 6.72
C ALA A 42 5.87 1.33 8.00
N ALA A 43 6.07 0.19 8.65
CA ALA A 43 5.51 -0.13 9.96
C ALA A 43 6.61 -0.59 10.93
N GLU A 44 6.28 -0.66 12.22
CA GLU A 44 7.23 -1.18 13.21
C GLU A 44 7.50 -2.67 12.99
N ASN A 45 6.44 -3.45 12.82
CA ASN A 45 6.42 -4.90 12.60
C ASN A 45 5.00 -5.33 12.19
N GLY A 46 4.78 -6.62 11.96
CA GLY A 46 3.47 -7.13 11.55
C GLY A 46 2.41 -7.12 12.64
N ASP A 47 2.77 -6.98 13.92
CA ASP A 47 1.78 -6.88 15.01
C ASP A 47 1.05 -5.53 14.98
N VAL A 48 1.67 -4.50 14.41
CA VAL A 48 1.10 -3.14 14.30
C VAL A 48 0.82 -2.69 12.88
N HIS A 49 1.19 -3.48 11.86
CA HIS A 49 0.88 -3.17 10.47
C HIS A 49 -0.60 -3.47 10.19
N ALA A 50 -1.40 -2.42 10.08
CA ALA A 50 -2.82 -2.52 9.77
C ALA A 50 -3.07 -2.44 8.25
N PHE A 51 -4.23 -2.96 7.82
CA PHE A 51 -4.77 -2.84 6.44
C PHE A 51 -3.92 -3.47 5.32
N ALA A 52 -2.96 -4.34 5.63
CA ALA A 52 -2.14 -5.02 4.61
C ALA A 52 -3.00 -5.79 3.59
N ASP A 53 -4.02 -6.49 4.05
CA ASP A 53 -4.94 -7.26 3.20
C ASP A 53 -5.80 -6.35 2.33
N GLU A 54 -6.33 -5.26 2.88
CA GLU A 54 -7.17 -4.30 2.14
C GLU A 54 -6.38 -3.59 1.03
N VAL A 55 -5.13 -3.19 1.30
CA VAL A 55 -4.23 -2.63 0.29
C VAL A 55 -3.98 -3.63 -0.84
N LYS A 56 -3.78 -4.92 -0.50
CA LYS A 56 -3.57 -5.98 -1.48
C LYS A 56 -4.81 -6.20 -2.35
N GLU A 57 -6.00 -6.26 -1.75
CA GLU A 57 -7.26 -6.42 -2.48
C GLU A 57 -7.54 -5.24 -3.43
N LEU A 58 -7.38 -4.00 -2.95
CA LEU A 58 -7.52 -2.80 -3.79
C LEU A 58 -6.47 -2.77 -4.90
N GLY A 59 -5.22 -3.11 -4.58
CA GLY A 59 -4.13 -3.17 -5.55
C GLY A 59 -4.35 -4.18 -6.68
N GLN A 60 -4.98 -5.32 -6.39
CA GLN A 60 -5.34 -6.34 -7.40
C GLN A 60 -6.39 -5.86 -8.40
N SER A 61 -7.20 -4.85 -8.05
CA SER A 61 -8.19 -4.26 -8.96
C SER A 61 -7.58 -3.27 -9.96
N LEU A 62 -6.34 -2.82 -9.72
CA LEU A 62 -5.63 -1.87 -10.57
C LEU A 62 -4.80 -2.61 -11.63
N PRO A 63 -4.76 -2.12 -12.89
CA PRO A 63 -4.01 -2.76 -13.96
C PRO A 63 -2.48 -2.65 -13.78
N ARG A 64 -2.00 -1.64 -13.04
CA ARG A 64 -0.58 -1.37 -12.80
C ARG A 64 -0.36 -0.93 -11.36
N PHE A 65 -0.08 -1.89 -10.49
CA PHE A 65 0.11 -1.67 -9.06
C PHE A 65 1.40 -2.32 -8.56
N THR A 66 2.15 -1.57 -7.75
CA THR A 66 3.33 -2.07 -7.03
C THR A 66 3.22 -1.68 -5.57
N ALA A 67 3.43 -2.64 -4.67
CA ALA A 67 3.52 -2.37 -3.24
C ALA A 67 4.91 -2.72 -2.72
N HIS A 68 5.42 -1.93 -1.77
CA HIS A 68 6.62 -2.23 -1.00
C HIS A 68 6.41 -1.84 0.46
N THR A 69 6.66 -2.77 1.37
CA THR A 69 6.48 -2.60 2.82
C THR A 69 7.80 -2.79 3.55
N TRP A 70 8.18 -1.81 4.37
CA TRP A 70 9.32 -1.88 5.26
C TRP A 70 8.87 -2.15 6.70
N TYR A 71 9.49 -3.13 7.36
CA TYR A 71 9.34 -3.30 8.81
C TYR A 71 10.61 -2.84 9.53
N ARG A 72 10.48 -1.92 10.49
CA ARG A 72 11.63 -1.39 11.25
C ARG A 72 12.24 -2.43 12.17
N GLN A 73 11.41 -3.25 12.81
CA GLN A 73 11.78 -4.28 13.79
C GLN A 73 10.93 -5.56 13.58
N PRO A 74 11.05 -6.24 12.43
CA PRO A 74 10.24 -7.43 12.14
C PRO A 74 10.48 -8.52 13.18
N ASN A 75 9.38 -9.08 13.70
CA ASN A 75 9.41 -10.16 14.67
C ASN A 75 9.67 -11.52 13.96
N GLU A 76 9.80 -12.61 14.72
CA GLU A 76 10.04 -13.94 14.15
C GLU A 76 8.89 -14.42 13.24
N ALA A 77 7.65 -14.09 13.59
CA ALA A 77 6.48 -14.44 12.79
C ALA A 77 6.48 -13.69 11.45
N ASP A 78 6.88 -12.42 11.42
CA ASP A 78 7.01 -11.62 10.20
C ASP A 78 7.99 -12.24 9.23
N ARG A 79 9.16 -12.67 9.75
CA ARG A 79 10.20 -13.32 8.96
C ARG A 79 9.76 -14.68 8.44
N ALA A 80 9.04 -15.44 9.25
CA ALA A 80 8.51 -16.74 8.83
C ALA A 80 7.41 -16.61 7.77
N LYS A 81 6.57 -15.56 7.85
CA LYS A 81 5.47 -15.32 6.91
C LYS A 81 5.89 -14.56 5.65
N GLY A 82 7.02 -13.85 5.66
CA GLY A 82 7.47 -13.03 4.54
C GLY A 82 6.49 -11.90 4.20
N GLN A 83 5.86 -11.30 5.22
CA GLN A 83 4.81 -10.28 5.07
C GLN A 83 5.33 -8.86 4.82
N PHE A 84 6.63 -8.70 4.57
CA PHE A 84 7.30 -7.44 4.34
C PHE A 84 8.45 -7.64 3.33
N ASP A 85 8.87 -6.56 2.69
CA ASP A 85 9.85 -6.60 1.60
C ASP A 85 11.26 -6.19 2.07
N SER A 86 11.37 -5.48 3.19
CA SER A 86 12.64 -4.96 3.73
C SER A 86 12.64 -4.72 5.23
#